data_AF-A0A0U2Y5Q2-F1
#
_entry.id   AF-A0A0U2Y5Q2-F1
#
_cell.length_a   1.000
_cell.length_b   1.000
_cell.length_c   1.000
_cell.angle_alpha   90.00
_cell.angle_beta   90.00
_cell.angle_gamma   90.00
#
_symmetry.space_group_name_H-M   'P 1'
#
loop_
_entity.id
_entity.type
_entity.pdbx_description
1 polymer ?
#
loop_
_entity_poly.entity_id
_entity_poly.type
_entity_poly.pdbx_seq_one_letter_code
_entity_poly.pdbx_strand_id
1 'polypeptide(L)'
;MLGKIILQNLEKYDFPYNIDKKICSGWASDLPKGGETILFTSCMHQTASLSDTFSRTIPLAEKVPSLSVFAKLIKPNKEQLERSYKVLRNIVSLLKKNGVNFGYLYEEEPYSGAILLELGYLNEFGIHAERVTKFLKEKGVKRIITVDPHTHNALNRYSEFTKFDIEVVNYLELIKDAKIKTDVSFVIHDSCLYSRFLGLRDVYRQILTNAGGKIVEDLMVTSKEVSYCCGSPIKPVNHELGEKVAKSRVEQLKKLSDNILVVCPMCYANLSKYHNKIYDLAEVVE
;
A
#
# COMPACT_ATOMS: atom_id res chain seq x y z
N MET A 1 -18.77 -9.10 -11.34
CA MET A 1 -18.70 -8.26 -12.56
C MET A 1 -17.48 -7.34 -12.49
N LEU A 2 -17.29 -6.61 -11.39
CA LEU A 2 -16.03 -5.95 -11.00
C LEU A 2 -14.75 -6.74 -11.29
N GLY A 3 -14.69 -8.03 -10.91
CA GLY A 3 -13.52 -8.89 -11.19
C GLY A 3 -13.18 -9.00 -12.67
N LYS A 4 -14.18 -9.04 -13.56
CA LYS A 4 -13.93 -9.08 -15.03
C LYS A 4 -13.27 -7.80 -15.54
N ILE A 5 -13.68 -6.64 -15.01
CA ILE A 5 -13.08 -5.35 -15.39
C ILE A 5 -11.64 -5.26 -14.89
N ILE A 6 -11.39 -5.69 -13.65
CA ILE A 6 -10.03 -5.75 -13.07
C ILE A 6 -9.13 -6.64 -13.93
N LEU A 7 -9.61 -7.84 -14.30
CA LEU A 7 -8.87 -8.77 -15.16
C LEU A 7 -8.59 -8.18 -16.54
N GLN A 8 -9.59 -7.60 -17.20
CA GLN A 8 -9.41 -6.93 -18.50
C GLN A 8 -8.42 -5.76 -18.43
N ASN A 9 -8.44 -4.98 -17.36
CA ASN A 9 -7.49 -3.89 -17.17
C ASN A 9 -6.07 -4.42 -16.94
N LEU A 10 -5.91 -5.48 -16.15
CA LEU A 10 -4.61 -6.11 -15.92
C LEU A 10 -4.03 -6.70 -17.21
N GLU A 11 -4.84 -7.38 -18.01
CA GLU A 11 -4.41 -7.91 -19.32
C GLU A 11 -3.98 -6.80 -20.28
N LYS A 12 -4.69 -5.66 -20.28
CA LYS A 12 -4.48 -4.58 -21.26
C LYS A 12 -3.43 -3.55 -20.84
N TYR A 13 -3.33 -3.26 -19.55
CA TYR A 13 -2.57 -2.13 -19.00
C TYR A 13 -1.52 -2.54 -17.97
N ASP A 14 -1.48 -3.82 -17.58
CA ASP A 14 -0.64 -4.33 -16.49
C ASP A 14 -0.89 -3.57 -15.16
N PHE A 15 -2.14 -3.15 -14.95
CA PHE A 15 -2.57 -2.41 -13.79
C PHE A 15 -4.09 -2.58 -13.61
N PRO A 16 -4.63 -2.66 -12.37
CA PRO A 16 -6.07 -2.84 -12.16
C PRO A 16 -6.93 -1.65 -12.62
N TYR A 17 -6.29 -0.49 -12.80
CA TYR A 17 -6.93 0.76 -13.20
C TYR A 17 -6.30 1.33 -14.47
N ASN A 18 -7.10 1.98 -15.31
CA ASN A 18 -6.62 2.62 -16.53
C ASN A 18 -6.09 4.03 -16.22
N ILE A 19 -4.86 4.11 -15.70
CA ILE A 19 -4.20 5.37 -15.30
C ILE A 19 -2.90 5.60 -16.10
N ASP A 20 -2.46 6.85 -16.17
CA ASP A 20 -1.14 7.20 -16.71
C ASP A 20 -0.04 6.69 -15.76
N LYS A 21 0.81 5.75 -16.23
CA LYS A 21 1.90 5.18 -15.44
C LYS A 21 2.92 6.22 -14.95
N LYS A 22 3.00 7.40 -15.57
CA LYS A 22 3.84 8.51 -15.06
C LYS A 22 3.43 8.97 -13.66
N ILE A 23 2.16 8.76 -13.29
CA ILE A 23 1.68 9.01 -11.92
C ILE A 23 2.40 8.10 -10.92
N CYS A 24 2.77 6.87 -11.33
CA CYS A 24 3.42 5.90 -10.45
C CYS A 24 4.91 6.17 -10.24
N SER A 25 5.57 6.84 -11.18
CA SER A 25 7.02 7.06 -11.19
C SER A 25 7.43 8.51 -10.90
N GLY A 26 6.51 9.48 -10.94
CA GLY A 26 6.80 10.91 -10.82
C GLY A 26 7.49 11.37 -9.53
N TRP A 27 7.55 10.51 -8.51
CA TRP A 27 8.25 10.76 -7.25
C TRP A 27 9.74 10.37 -7.27
N ALA A 28 10.15 9.51 -8.22
CA ALA A 28 11.41 8.77 -8.22
C ALA A 28 12.52 9.41 -9.06
N SER A 29 12.55 10.74 -9.23
CA SER A 29 13.47 11.44 -10.16
C SER A 29 14.96 11.08 -10.04
N ASP A 30 15.41 10.70 -8.84
CA ASP A 30 16.84 10.58 -8.51
C ASP A 30 17.24 9.15 -8.07
N LEU A 31 16.53 8.13 -8.56
CA LEU A 31 16.84 6.73 -8.29
C LEU A 31 17.58 6.08 -9.46
N PRO A 32 18.56 5.19 -9.22
CA PRO A 32 19.13 4.37 -10.28
C PRO A 32 18.03 3.55 -10.98
N LYS A 33 18.06 3.48 -12.33
CA LYS A 33 17.11 2.68 -13.09
C LYS A 33 17.54 1.21 -13.08
N GLY A 34 16.68 0.33 -12.57
CA GLY A 34 16.95 -1.12 -12.46
C GLY A 34 18.01 -1.48 -11.40
N GLY A 35 18.61 -2.66 -11.51
CA GLY A 35 19.60 -3.18 -10.56
C GLY A 35 19.17 -4.50 -9.91
N GLU A 36 20.10 -5.17 -9.23
CA GLU A 36 19.81 -6.46 -8.58
C GLU A 36 18.90 -6.32 -7.35
N THR A 37 18.95 -5.18 -6.67
CA THR A 37 18.02 -4.81 -5.59
C THR A 37 17.18 -3.63 -6.04
N ILE A 38 15.85 -3.76 -5.98
CA ILE A 38 14.92 -2.70 -6.38
C ILE A 38 13.94 -2.36 -5.26
N LEU A 39 13.52 -1.10 -5.20
CA LEU A 39 12.29 -0.73 -4.52
C LEU A 39 11.10 -1.13 -5.40
N PHE A 40 10.04 -1.68 -4.81
CA PHE A 40 8.84 -2.12 -5.52
C PHE A 40 7.57 -1.60 -4.83
N THR A 41 6.77 -0.80 -5.55
CA THR A 41 5.67 -0.03 -4.95
C THR A 41 4.27 -0.47 -5.39
N SER A 42 4.16 -1.17 -6.51
CA SER A 42 2.90 -1.46 -7.22
C SER A 42 2.03 -0.22 -7.45
N CYS A 43 2.60 0.99 -7.44
CA CYS A 43 1.85 2.25 -7.47
C CYS A 43 0.76 2.36 -6.38
N MET A 44 0.89 1.63 -5.27
CA MET A 44 -0.17 1.50 -4.26
C MET A 44 -0.41 2.82 -3.51
N HIS A 45 0.65 3.56 -3.19
CA HIS A 45 0.57 4.83 -2.48
C HIS A 45 -0.20 5.90 -3.27
N GLN A 46 0.04 5.96 -4.58
CA GLN A 46 -0.55 6.92 -5.49
C GLN A 46 -2.01 6.59 -5.83
N THR A 47 -2.38 5.30 -5.76
CA THR A 47 -3.69 4.81 -6.22
C THR A 47 -4.61 4.36 -5.08
N ALA A 48 -4.14 4.35 -3.84
CA ALA A 48 -4.94 3.95 -2.68
C ALA A 48 -6.27 4.71 -2.56
N SER A 49 -6.29 6.02 -2.85
CA SER A 49 -7.53 6.81 -2.82
C SER A 49 -8.46 6.56 -4.00
N LEU A 50 -7.92 6.05 -5.12
CA LEU A 50 -8.72 5.70 -6.29
C LEU A 50 -9.60 4.49 -6.05
N SER A 51 -9.21 3.58 -5.15
CA SER A 51 -10.01 2.40 -4.80
C SER A 51 -11.45 2.76 -4.42
N ASP A 52 -11.63 3.85 -3.67
CA ASP A 52 -12.97 4.32 -3.31
C ASP A 52 -13.74 4.87 -4.52
N THR A 53 -13.08 5.71 -5.34
CA THR A 53 -13.68 6.26 -6.56
C THR A 53 -14.11 5.13 -7.50
N PHE A 54 -13.24 4.16 -7.73
CA PHE A 54 -13.54 3.00 -8.58
C PHE A 54 -14.64 2.11 -7.99
N SER A 55 -14.69 1.91 -6.67
CA SER A 55 -15.78 1.15 -6.05
C SER A 55 -17.16 1.81 -6.25
N ARG A 56 -17.21 3.15 -6.34
CA ARG A 56 -18.45 3.89 -6.62
C ARG A 56 -18.79 3.96 -8.10
N THR A 57 -17.79 4.10 -8.97
CA THR A 57 -18.01 4.35 -10.40
C THR A 57 -18.15 3.07 -11.22
N ILE A 58 -17.51 1.97 -10.83
CA ILE A 58 -17.57 0.72 -11.58
C ILE A 58 -19.02 0.21 -11.74
N PRO A 59 -19.87 0.17 -10.69
CA PRO A 59 -21.27 -0.22 -10.85
C PRO A 59 -22.08 0.69 -11.80
N LEU A 60 -21.68 1.96 -11.94
CA LEU A 60 -22.32 2.92 -12.87
C LEU A 60 -21.78 2.79 -14.30
N ALA A 61 -20.47 2.63 -14.47
CA ALA A 61 -19.83 2.44 -15.77
C ALA A 61 -20.28 1.14 -16.45
N GLU A 62 -20.63 0.12 -15.66
CA GLU A 62 -21.26 -1.12 -16.13
C GLU A 62 -22.62 -0.89 -16.82
N LYS A 63 -23.39 0.14 -16.42
CA LYS A 63 -24.70 0.45 -17.01
C LYS A 63 -24.61 1.33 -18.26
N VAL A 64 -23.47 1.97 -18.49
CA VAL A 64 -23.29 2.97 -19.56
C VAL A 64 -21.91 2.77 -20.21
N PRO A 65 -21.81 2.04 -21.34
CA PRO A 65 -20.54 1.69 -21.98
C PRO A 65 -19.63 2.87 -22.33
N SER A 66 -20.20 4.05 -22.58
CA SER A 66 -19.45 5.27 -22.89
C SER A 66 -18.63 5.79 -21.70
N LEU A 67 -19.00 5.49 -20.45
CA LEU A 67 -18.24 5.88 -19.25
C LEU A 67 -16.90 5.16 -19.13
N SER A 68 -16.72 3.99 -19.77
CA SER A 68 -15.43 3.27 -19.77
C SER A 68 -14.30 4.07 -20.42
N VAL A 69 -14.61 4.92 -21.40
CA VAL A 69 -13.66 5.82 -22.08
C VAL A 69 -13.19 6.93 -21.13
N PHE A 70 -14.07 7.38 -20.23
CA PHE A 70 -13.78 8.43 -19.25
C PHE A 70 -13.01 7.94 -18.02
N ALA A 71 -12.85 6.62 -17.83
CA ALA A 71 -12.05 6.07 -16.72
C ALA A 71 -10.59 6.55 -16.73
N LYS A 72 -10.03 6.88 -17.91
CA LYS A 72 -8.69 7.48 -18.07
C LYS A 72 -8.55 8.88 -17.46
N LEU A 73 -9.66 9.57 -17.22
CA LEU A 73 -9.68 10.89 -16.58
C LEU A 73 -9.71 10.79 -15.06
N ILE A 74 -9.93 9.60 -14.50
CA ILE A 74 -9.89 9.37 -13.06
C ILE A 74 -8.43 9.45 -12.61
N LYS A 75 -8.05 10.63 -12.13
CA LYS A 75 -6.76 10.89 -11.52
C LYS A 75 -6.91 10.98 -10.00
N PRO A 76 -5.88 10.57 -9.23
CA PRO A 76 -5.86 10.86 -7.81
C PRO A 76 -6.00 12.37 -7.59
N ASN A 77 -6.62 12.76 -6.48
CA ASN A 77 -6.61 14.17 -6.07
C ASN A 77 -5.15 14.65 -5.99
N LYS A 78 -4.85 15.83 -6.56
CA LYS A 78 -3.48 16.38 -6.62
C LYS A 78 -2.81 16.46 -5.23
N GLU A 79 -3.54 16.87 -4.21
CA GLU A 79 -3.03 16.94 -2.83
C GLU A 79 -2.66 15.55 -2.29
N GLN A 80 -3.52 14.56 -2.51
CA GLN A 80 -3.25 13.17 -2.13
C GLN A 80 -2.06 12.60 -2.90
N LEU A 81 -1.93 12.93 -4.18
CA LEU A 81 -0.80 12.51 -5.02
C LEU A 81 0.51 13.10 -4.51
N GLU A 82 0.57 14.42 -4.27
CA GLU A 82 1.76 15.07 -3.73
C GLU A 82 2.14 14.51 -2.35
N ARG A 83 1.15 14.25 -1.49
CA ARG A 83 1.40 13.58 -0.22
C ARG A 83 1.98 12.18 -0.42
N SER A 84 1.42 11.39 -1.34
CA SER A 84 1.93 10.04 -1.64
C SER A 84 3.38 10.07 -2.12
N TYR A 85 3.75 11.07 -2.94
CA TYR A 85 5.12 11.28 -3.38
C TYR A 85 6.04 11.64 -2.21
N LYS A 86 5.58 12.49 -1.29
CA LYS A 86 6.32 12.83 -0.07
C LYS A 86 6.57 11.60 0.80
N VAL A 87 5.57 10.75 1.00
CA VAL A 87 5.71 9.49 1.77
C VAL A 87 6.78 8.60 1.13
N LEU A 88 6.71 8.36 -0.19
CA LEU A 88 7.69 7.52 -0.88
C LEU A 88 9.11 8.10 -0.85
N ARG A 89 9.25 9.42 -1.01
CA ARG A 89 10.55 10.12 -0.87
C ARG A 89 11.11 10.01 0.55
N ASN A 90 10.26 10.07 1.57
CA ASN A 90 10.68 9.86 2.96
C ASN A 90 11.14 8.42 3.19
N ILE A 91 10.45 7.41 2.64
CA ILE A 91 10.89 6.01 2.70
C ILE A 91 12.26 5.84 2.04
N VAL A 92 12.46 6.45 0.86
CA VAL A 92 13.78 6.45 0.20
C VAL A 92 14.85 7.12 1.06
N SER A 93 14.53 8.25 1.69
CA SER A 93 15.46 8.95 2.58
C SER A 93 15.86 8.08 3.78
N LEU A 94 14.88 7.42 4.41
CA LEU A 94 15.10 6.49 5.52
C LEU A 94 16.00 5.31 5.11
N LEU A 95 15.71 4.68 3.98
CA LEU A 95 16.51 3.56 3.46
C LEU A 95 17.95 4.00 3.14
N LYS A 96 18.14 5.14 2.47
CA LYS A 96 19.47 5.69 2.15
C LYS A 96 20.28 6.00 3.41
N LYS A 97 19.65 6.61 4.44
CA LYS A 97 20.28 6.88 5.74
C LYS A 97 20.70 5.61 6.47
N ASN A 98 19.95 4.52 6.29
CA ASN A 98 20.27 3.19 6.82
C ASN A 98 21.24 2.39 5.91
N GLY A 99 21.88 3.05 4.93
CA GLY A 99 22.91 2.44 4.09
C GLY A 99 22.39 1.45 3.04
N VAL A 100 21.10 1.49 2.72
CA VAL A 100 20.48 0.56 1.77
C VAL A 100 20.61 1.10 0.35
N ASN A 101 21.24 0.31 -0.53
CA ASN A 101 21.37 0.61 -1.95
C ASN A 101 20.32 -0.15 -2.77
N PHE A 102 19.62 0.56 -3.66
CA PHE A 102 18.58 0.01 -4.51
C PHE A 102 18.35 0.90 -5.72
N GLY A 103 17.77 0.33 -6.78
CA GLY A 103 17.21 1.09 -7.89
C GLY A 103 15.69 1.00 -7.96
N TYR A 104 15.13 1.44 -9.07
CA TYR A 104 13.68 1.46 -9.32
C TYR A 104 13.38 1.15 -10.79
N LEU A 105 12.24 0.53 -11.06
CA LEU A 105 11.84 0.13 -12.41
C LEU A 105 11.01 1.20 -13.15
N TYR A 106 10.63 2.29 -12.48
CA TYR A 106 9.85 3.37 -13.07
C TYR A 106 8.55 2.85 -13.74
N GLU A 107 8.22 3.30 -14.96
CA GLU A 107 7.00 2.89 -15.66
C GLU A 107 7.01 1.42 -16.10
N GLU A 108 8.16 0.76 -16.05
CA GLU A 108 8.30 -0.67 -16.33
C GLU A 108 7.93 -1.54 -15.12
N GLU A 109 7.74 -0.97 -13.92
CA GLU A 109 7.29 -1.72 -12.75
C GLU A 109 5.90 -2.36 -13.02
N PRO A 110 5.79 -3.69 -12.94
CA PRO A 110 4.50 -4.36 -13.06
C PRO A 110 3.70 -4.21 -11.77
N TYR A 111 2.38 -4.35 -11.85
CA TYR A 111 1.56 -4.46 -10.64
C TYR A 111 1.83 -5.80 -9.93
N SER A 112 1.77 -5.84 -8.59
CA SER A 112 1.98 -7.08 -7.80
C SER A 112 0.84 -8.10 -7.89
N GLY A 113 -0.29 -7.76 -8.47
CA GLY A 113 -1.47 -8.65 -8.48
C GLY A 113 -2.22 -8.70 -7.15
N ALA A 114 -1.90 -7.84 -6.16
CA ALA A 114 -2.50 -7.88 -4.82
C ALA A 114 -4.03 -7.93 -4.82
N ILE A 115 -4.70 -7.16 -5.70
CA ILE A 115 -6.17 -7.18 -5.79
C ILE A 115 -6.74 -8.53 -6.25
N LEU A 116 -6.02 -9.30 -7.08
CA LEU A 116 -6.47 -10.63 -7.52
C LEU A 116 -6.44 -11.60 -6.34
N LEU A 117 -5.34 -11.57 -5.59
CA LEU A 117 -5.15 -12.37 -4.39
C LEU A 117 -6.20 -12.06 -3.33
N GLU A 118 -6.45 -10.78 -3.05
CA GLU A 118 -7.39 -10.33 -2.03
C GLU A 118 -8.85 -10.60 -2.38
N LEU A 119 -9.19 -10.63 -3.66
CA LEU A 119 -10.52 -10.98 -4.14
C LEU A 119 -10.71 -12.49 -4.39
N GLY A 120 -9.67 -13.31 -4.20
CA GLY A 120 -9.73 -14.76 -4.33
C GLY A 120 -9.66 -15.30 -5.77
N TYR A 121 -9.23 -14.49 -6.74
CA TYR A 121 -8.96 -14.92 -8.12
C TYR A 121 -7.60 -15.63 -8.22
N LEU A 122 -7.48 -16.78 -7.53
CA LEU A 122 -6.20 -17.45 -7.31
C LEU A 122 -5.56 -18.00 -8.60
N ASN A 123 -6.38 -18.46 -9.55
CA ASN A 123 -5.89 -18.94 -10.84
C ASN A 123 -5.26 -17.79 -11.65
N GLU A 124 -5.96 -16.68 -11.74
CA GLU A 124 -5.51 -15.47 -12.44
C GLU A 124 -4.33 -14.82 -11.72
N PHE A 125 -4.31 -14.86 -10.39
CA PHE A 125 -3.15 -14.45 -9.61
C PHE A 125 -1.91 -15.28 -9.95
N GLY A 126 -2.03 -16.62 -10.04
CA GLY A 126 -0.91 -17.48 -10.42
C GLY A 126 -0.37 -17.21 -11.83
N ILE A 127 -1.26 -17.00 -12.82
CA ILE A 127 -0.86 -16.62 -14.18
C ILE A 127 -0.13 -15.27 -14.18
N HIS A 128 -0.66 -14.28 -13.46
CA HIS A 128 -0.04 -12.96 -13.33
C HIS A 128 1.32 -13.04 -12.62
N ALA A 129 1.40 -13.80 -11.53
CA ALA A 129 2.63 -14.02 -10.78
C ALA A 129 3.71 -14.67 -11.65
N GLU A 130 3.38 -15.63 -12.52
CA GLU A 130 4.35 -16.29 -13.41
C GLU A 130 4.96 -15.29 -14.39
N ARG A 131 4.11 -14.45 -15.00
CA ARG A 131 4.55 -13.39 -15.91
C ARG A 131 5.45 -12.38 -15.20
N VAL A 132 5.07 -11.91 -14.01
CA VAL A 132 5.86 -10.94 -13.24
C VAL A 132 7.17 -11.57 -12.77
N THR A 133 7.17 -12.83 -12.35
CA THR A 133 8.37 -13.60 -11.98
C THR A 133 9.36 -13.64 -13.14
N LYS A 134 8.90 -14.02 -14.33
CA LYS A 134 9.73 -14.06 -15.53
C LYS A 134 10.32 -12.69 -15.85
N PHE A 135 9.49 -11.64 -15.84
CA PHE A 135 9.93 -10.27 -16.09
C PHE A 135 11.03 -9.81 -15.11
N LEU A 136 10.83 -10.04 -13.81
CA LEU A 136 11.81 -9.65 -12.78
C LEU A 136 13.14 -10.40 -12.95
N LYS A 137 13.09 -11.70 -13.30
CA LYS A 137 14.27 -12.51 -13.60
C LYS A 137 15.01 -12.00 -14.84
N GLU A 138 14.29 -11.67 -15.91
CA GLU A 138 14.86 -11.07 -17.13
C GLU A 138 15.52 -9.72 -16.87
N LYS A 139 15.03 -8.95 -15.89
CA LYS A 139 15.65 -7.71 -15.42
C LYS A 139 16.84 -7.92 -14.48
N GLY A 140 17.18 -9.16 -14.13
CA GLY A 140 18.27 -9.48 -13.22
C GLY A 140 18.00 -9.14 -11.75
N VAL A 141 16.72 -8.97 -11.37
CA VAL A 141 16.34 -8.66 -9.99
C VAL A 141 16.56 -9.88 -9.11
N LYS A 142 17.27 -9.70 -8.00
CA LYS A 142 17.54 -10.72 -6.98
C LYS A 142 16.88 -10.40 -5.64
N ARG A 143 16.63 -9.12 -5.36
CA ARG A 143 16.00 -8.64 -4.14
C ARG A 143 15.01 -7.52 -4.39
N ILE A 144 13.86 -7.57 -3.71
CA ILE A 144 12.79 -6.59 -3.77
C ILE A 144 12.56 -6.01 -2.37
N ILE A 145 12.55 -4.68 -2.29
CA ILE A 145 12.18 -3.92 -1.10
C ILE A 145 10.77 -3.37 -1.31
N THR A 146 9.79 -3.89 -0.58
CA THR A 146 8.40 -3.44 -0.67
C THR A 146 8.10 -2.33 0.34
N VAL A 147 7.17 -1.45 -0.01
CA VAL A 147 6.82 -0.27 0.81
C VAL A 147 5.41 -0.29 1.39
N ASP A 148 4.59 -1.28 1.05
CA ASP A 148 3.22 -1.39 1.52
C ASP A 148 2.82 -2.85 1.77
N PRO A 149 1.83 -3.09 2.64
CA PRO A 149 1.49 -4.44 3.07
C PRO A 149 0.84 -5.30 1.99
N HIS A 150 0.12 -4.70 1.05
CA HIS A 150 -0.63 -5.42 0.02
C HIS A 150 0.33 -5.97 -1.03
N THR A 151 1.25 -5.13 -1.50
CA THR A 151 2.36 -5.52 -2.36
C THR A 151 3.24 -6.59 -1.69
N HIS A 152 3.60 -6.39 -0.42
CA HIS A 152 4.45 -7.34 0.31
C HIS A 152 3.78 -8.70 0.46
N ASN A 153 2.51 -8.73 0.85
CA ASN A 153 1.74 -9.97 0.95
C ASN A 153 1.61 -10.68 -0.41
N ALA A 154 1.35 -9.95 -1.49
CA ALA A 154 1.26 -10.54 -2.82
C ALA A 154 2.57 -11.20 -3.25
N LEU A 155 3.70 -10.47 -3.18
CA LEU A 155 5.00 -11.00 -3.59
C LEU A 155 5.47 -12.17 -2.74
N ASN A 156 5.23 -12.16 -1.42
CA ASN A 156 5.57 -13.29 -0.54
C ASN A 156 4.81 -14.57 -0.89
N ARG A 157 3.62 -14.45 -1.48
CA ARG A 157 2.80 -15.60 -1.89
C ARG A 157 3.11 -16.08 -3.30
N TYR A 158 3.97 -15.41 -4.07
CA TYR A 158 4.30 -15.84 -5.44
C TYR A 158 4.87 -17.27 -5.49
N SER A 159 5.68 -17.67 -4.49
CA SER A 159 6.26 -19.02 -4.41
C SER A 159 5.22 -20.14 -4.23
N GLU A 160 4.00 -19.82 -3.79
CA GLU A 160 2.87 -20.77 -3.75
C GLU A 160 2.35 -21.11 -5.16
N PHE A 161 2.63 -20.26 -6.17
CA PHE A 161 2.06 -20.36 -7.52
C PHE A 161 3.12 -20.51 -8.62
N THR A 162 4.37 -20.11 -8.38
CA THR A 162 5.42 -20.03 -9.40
C THR A 162 6.78 -20.44 -8.82
N LYS A 163 7.80 -20.59 -9.68
CA LYS A 163 9.20 -20.76 -9.26
C LYS A 163 9.86 -19.43 -8.88
N PHE A 164 9.23 -18.71 -7.95
CA PHE A 164 9.71 -17.43 -7.43
C PHE A 164 10.76 -17.64 -6.35
N ASP A 165 11.97 -17.15 -6.60
CA ASP A 165 13.18 -17.29 -5.78
C ASP A 165 13.87 -15.94 -5.50
N ILE A 166 13.19 -14.84 -5.78
CA ILE A 166 13.67 -13.47 -5.51
C ILE A 166 13.41 -13.16 -4.04
N GLU A 167 14.41 -12.63 -3.33
CA GLU A 167 14.27 -12.22 -1.94
C GLU A 167 13.29 -11.04 -1.83
N VAL A 168 12.28 -11.15 -0.97
CA VAL A 168 11.33 -10.07 -0.71
C VAL A 168 11.51 -9.63 0.74
N VAL A 169 11.81 -8.34 0.93
CA VAL A 169 11.96 -7.73 2.25
C VAL A 169 11.08 -6.49 2.36
N ASN A 170 10.55 -6.21 3.54
CA ASN A 170 9.83 -4.98 3.78
C ASN A 170 10.78 -3.84 4.17
N TYR A 171 10.52 -2.62 3.70
CA TYR A 171 11.35 -1.45 4.06
C TYR A 171 11.44 -1.24 5.59
N LEU A 172 10.38 -1.58 6.33
CA LEU A 172 10.35 -1.49 7.79
C LEU A 172 11.48 -2.30 8.44
N GLU A 173 11.77 -3.48 7.92
CA GLU A 173 12.80 -4.38 8.45
C GLU A 173 14.22 -3.87 8.20
N LEU A 174 14.37 -2.90 7.30
CA LEU A 174 15.65 -2.29 6.95
C LEU A 174 15.93 -0.99 7.71
N ILE A 175 14.97 -0.49 8.49
CA ILE A 175 15.14 0.71 9.31
C ILE A 175 15.70 0.30 10.67
N LYS A 176 16.98 0.60 10.90
CA LYS A 176 17.68 0.37 12.17
C LYS A 176 17.70 1.62 13.03
N ASP A 177 17.99 2.75 12.40
CA ASP A 177 18.05 4.07 13.01
C ASP A 177 17.02 4.99 12.38
N ALA A 178 16.23 5.63 13.24
CA ALA A 178 15.25 6.65 12.89
C ALA A 178 15.14 7.66 14.04
N LYS A 179 14.70 8.88 13.75
CA LYS A 179 14.39 9.93 14.73
C LYS A 179 12.98 10.46 14.52
N ILE A 180 12.26 10.69 15.62
CA ILE A 180 10.91 11.26 15.57
C ILE A 180 10.99 12.75 15.20
N LYS A 181 10.07 13.20 14.35
CA LYS A 181 9.96 14.59 13.89
C LYS A 181 9.04 15.46 14.76
N THR A 182 8.45 14.88 15.79
CA THR A 182 7.36 15.49 16.56
C THR A 182 7.28 14.91 17.96
N ASP A 183 6.78 15.71 18.91
CA ASP A 183 6.64 15.30 20.31
C ASP A 183 5.24 14.76 20.67
N VAL A 184 4.34 14.67 19.69
CA VAL A 184 2.96 14.21 19.90
C VAL A 184 2.91 12.71 20.14
N SER A 185 1.86 12.27 20.86
CA SER A 185 1.59 10.85 21.10
C SER A 185 0.65 10.29 20.03
N PHE A 186 0.93 9.08 19.57
CA PHE A 186 0.18 8.41 18.51
C PHE A 186 -0.57 7.20 19.03
N VAL A 187 -1.79 7.00 18.54
CA VAL A 187 -2.44 5.68 18.57
C VAL A 187 -2.22 5.02 17.21
N ILE A 188 -1.78 3.76 17.20
CA ILE A 188 -1.49 3.07 15.93
C ILE A 188 -2.72 2.31 15.44
N HIS A 189 -3.09 2.53 14.20
CA HIS A 189 -3.96 1.63 13.47
C HIS A 189 -3.12 0.54 12.80
N ASP A 190 -3.18 -0.66 13.38
CA ASP A 190 -2.52 -1.84 12.86
C ASP A 190 -3.11 -2.27 11.50
N SER A 191 -2.27 -2.23 10.46
CA SER A 191 -2.60 -2.83 9.16
C SER A 191 -2.88 -4.32 9.36
N CYS A 192 -4.01 -4.82 8.86
CA CYS A 192 -4.37 -6.23 8.99
C CYS A 192 -3.29 -7.15 8.41
N LEU A 193 -2.76 -6.82 7.23
CA LEU A 193 -1.71 -7.58 6.55
C LEU A 193 -0.39 -7.55 7.32
N TYR A 194 0.13 -6.36 7.68
CA TYR A 194 1.38 -6.30 8.44
C TYR A 194 1.27 -6.95 9.82
N SER A 195 0.16 -6.73 10.51
CA SER A 195 0.01 -7.16 11.90
C SER A 195 -0.33 -8.64 12.05
N ARG A 196 -1.28 -9.15 11.25
CA ARG A 196 -1.84 -10.51 11.42
C ARG A 196 -1.17 -11.55 10.55
N PHE A 197 -0.79 -11.18 9.32
CA PHE A 197 -0.34 -12.15 8.32
C PHE A 197 1.18 -12.11 8.09
N LEU A 198 1.81 -10.94 8.25
CA LEU A 198 3.23 -10.74 7.92
C LEU A 198 4.12 -10.60 9.16
N GLY A 199 3.55 -10.57 10.37
CA GLY A 199 4.33 -10.54 11.62
C GLY A 199 5.10 -9.25 11.89
N LEU A 200 4.82 -8.17 11.16
CA LEU A 200 5.55 -6.89 11.25
C LEU A 200 4.97 -5.94 12.31
N ARG A 201 3.97 -6.38 13.11
CA ARG A 201 3.29 -5.56 14.13
C ARG A 201 4.27 -4.83 15.06
N ASP A 202 5.24 -5.58 15.56
CA ASP A 202 6.17 -5.08 16.57
C ASP A 202 7.33 -4.33 15.93
N VAL A 203 7.64 -4.60 14.66
CA VAL A 203 8.70 -3.91 13.90
C VAL A 203 8.41 -2.41 13.81
N TYR A 204 7.23 -2.00 13.33
CA TYR A 204 6.93 -0.56 13.23
C TYR A 204 6.71 0.13 14.59
N ARG A 205 6.36 -0.61 15.64
CA ARG A 205 6.33 -0.09 17.02
C ARG A 205 7.73 0.15 17.56
N GLN A 206 8.65 -0.78 17.31
CA GLN A 206 10.05 -0.64 17.70
C GLN A 206 10.71 0.52 16.98
N ILE A 207 10.50 0.66 15.66
CA ILE A 207 10.98 1.83 14.90
C ILE A 207 10.52 3.13 15.57
N LEU A 208 9.21 3.24 15.86
CA LEU A 208 8.65 4.46 16.44
C LEU A 208 9.16 4.72 17.86
N THR A 209 9.27 3.69 18.69
CA THR A 209 9.76 3.80 20.08
C THR A 209 11.25 4.17 20.11
N ASN A 210 12.08 3.49 19.32
CA ASN A 210 13.51 3.77 19.22
C ASN A 210 13.78 5.17 18.65
N ALA A 211 12.89 5.66 17.78
CA ALA A 211 12.94 7.02 17.27
C ALA A 211 12.57 8.09 18.32
N GLY A 212 12.11 7.70 19.51
CA GLY A 212 11.65 8.62 20.57
C GLY A 212 10.16 8.97 20.51
N GLY A 213 9.38 8.26 19.67
CA GLY A 213 7.94 8.44 19.56
C GLY A 213 7.18 7.87 20.77
N LYS A 214 6.02 8.48 21.06
CA LYS A 214 5.14 8.07 22.17
C LYS A 214 3.93 7.33 21.61
N ILE A 215 3.70 6.10 22.06
CA ILE A 215 2.56 5.28 21.63
C ILE A 215 1.54 5.19 22.75
N VAL A 216 0.27 5.43 22.42
CA VAL A 216 -0.88 5.16 23.28
C VAL A 216 -1.49 3.83 22.87
N GLU A 217 -1.50 2.88 23.81
CA GLU A 217 -2.03 1.52 23.62
C GLU A 217 -3.19 1.25 24.60
N ASP A 218 -4.14 0.43 24.18
CA ASP A 218 -5.26 -0.05 24.99
C ASP A 218 -5.60 -1.50 24.60
N LEU A 219 -5.80 -2.36 25.60
CA LEU A 219 -6.02 -3.80 25.39
C LEU A 219 -7.31 -4.12 24.60
N MET A 220 -8.28 -3.21 24.56
CA MET A 220 -9.55 -3.40 23.87
C MET A 220 -9.61 -2.71 22.50
N VAL A 221 -8.65 -1.84 22.19
CA VAL A 221 -8.64 -1.06 20.94
C VAL A 221 -7.45 -1.39 20.05
N THR A 222 -6.26 -1.62 20.61
CA THR A 222 -4.99 -1.73 19.86
C THR A 222 -4.25 -3.05 20.07
N SER A 223 -4.80 -3.97 20.88
CA SER A 223 -4.24 -5.32 21.00
C SER A 223 -4.29 -6.08 19.67
N LYS A 224 -3.39 -7.05 19.51
CA LYS A 224 -3.29 -7.85 18.28
C LYS A 224 -4.60 -8.61 18.01
N GLU A 225 -5.20 -9.16 19.06
CA GLU A 225 -6.42 -9.97 19.07
C GLU A 225 -7.66 -9.16 18.66
N VAL A 226 -7.69 -7.87 19.04
CA VAL A 226 -8.84 -6.98 18.79
C VAL A 226 -8.58 -5.97 17.67
N SER A 227 -7.47 -6.09 16.93
CA SER A 227 -7.11 -5.18 15.85
C SER A 227 -8.21 -5.10 14.77
N TYR A 228 -8.87 -3.97 14.57
CA TYR A 228 -9.95 -3.85 13.57
C TYR A 228 -9.43 -3.52 12.17
N CYS A 229 -10.12 -4.01 11.14
CA CYS A 229 -9.87 -3.63 9.74
C CYS A 229 -10.18 -2.15 9.50
N CYS A 230 -9.49 -1.50 8.56
CA CYS A 230 -9.80 -0.14 8.14
C CYS A 230 -11.11 -0.05 7.34
N GLY A 231 -11.58 -1.15 6.75
CA GLY A 231 -12.80 -1.23 5.91
C GLY A 231 -12.55 -1.05 4.41
N SER A 232 -11.34 -0.70 3.97
CA SER A 232 -11.05 -0.41 2.56
C SER A 232 -11.30 -1.61 1.63
N PRO A 233 -10.80 -2.84 1.91
CA PRO A 233 -10.98 -3.98 1.00
C PRO A 233 -12.42 -4.47 0.85
N ILE A 234 -13.34 -4.09 1.75
CA ILE A 234 -14.76 -4.50 1.70
C ILE A 234 -15.54 -3.64 0.71
N LYS A 235 -15.11 -2.41 0.46
CA LYS A 235 -15.85 -1.42 -0.34
C LYS A 235 -16.21 -1.85 -1.76
N PRO A 236 -15.39 -2.61 -2.48
CA PRO A 236 -15.77 -3.07 -3.81
C PRO A 236 -16.92 -4.11 -3.79
N VAL A 237 -17.21 -4.71 -2.62
CA VAL A 237 -18.33 -5.63 -2.41
C VAL A 237 -19.51 -4.93 -1.73
N ASN A 238 -19.24 -4.16 -0.67
CA ASN A 238 -20.24 -3.40 0.08
C ASN A 238 -19.65 -2.08 0.57
N HIS A 239 -19.89 -1.02 -0.20
CA HIS A 239 -19.35 0.32 0.06
C HIS A 239 -19.83 0.89 1.40
N GLU A 240 -21.14 0.83 1.69
CA GLU A 240 -21.73 1.37 2.91
C GLU A 240 -21.16 0.69 4.16
N LEU A 241 -21.00 -0.63 4.13
CA LEU A 241 -20.38 -1.37 5.23
C LEU A 241 -18.91 -0.94 5.43
N GLY A 242 -18.15 -0.79 4.34
CA GLY A 242 -16.77 -0.32 4.40
C GLY A 242 -16.63 1.09 5.02
N GLU A 243 -17.57 1.99 4.71
CA GLU A 243 -17.65 3.33 5.33
C GLU A 243 -18.01 3.26 6.82
N LYS A 244 -18.99 2.42 7.20
CA LYS A 244 -19.37 2.21 8.62
C LYS A 244 -18.20 1.67 9.44
N VAL A 245 -17.47 0.68 8.91
CA VAL A 245 -16.28 0.10 9.56
C VAL A 245 -15.20 1.17 9.77
N ALA A 246 -14.93 1.97 8.74
CA ALA A 246 -13.92 3.02 8.80
C ALA A 246 -14.26 4.10 9.84
N LYS A 247 -15.51 4.59 9.83
CA LYS A 247 -16.00 5.57 10.81
C LYS A 247 -15.93 5.02 12.24
N SER A 248 -16.43 3.80 12.45
CA SER A 248 -16.35 3.15 13.76
C SER A 248 -14.91 2.99 14.23
N ARG A 249 -13.98 2.67 13.34
CA ARG A 249 -12.57 2.49 13.71
C ARG A 249 -11.92 3.81 14.09
N VAL A 250 -12.18 4.89 13.37
CA VAL A 250 -11.71 6.23 13.75
C VAL A 250 -12.22 6.63 15.14
N GLU A 251 -13.51 6.43 15.42
CA GLU A 251 -14.09 6.76 16.72
C GLU A 251 -13.52 5.91 17.87
N GLN A 252 -13.10 4.67 17.63
CA GLN A 252 -12.38 3.86 18.62
C GLN A 252 -10.98 4.42 18.90
N LEU A 253 -10.21 4.71 17.85
CA LEU A 253 -8.83 5.20 17.97
C LEU A 253 -8.77 6.58 18.64
N LYS A 254 -9.69 7.47 18.30
CA LYS A 254 -9.77 8.83 18.85
C LYS A 254 -10.03 8.88 20.36
N LYS A 255 -10.54 7.80 20.96
CA LYS A 255 -10.67 7.71 22.42
C LYS A 255 -9.32 7.66 23.13
N LEU A 256 -8.25 7.29 22.42
CA LEU A 256 -6.90 7.15 22.96
C LEU A 256 -5.99 8.31 22.58
N SER A 257 -5.99 8.71 21.31
CA SER A 257 -5.23 9.87 20.84
C SER A 257 -5.89 10.51 19.64
N ASP A 258 -5.77 11.83 19.56
CA ASP A 258 -6.18 12.60 18.39
C ASP A 258 -5.21 12.42 17.22
N ASN A 259 -4.01 11.86 17.41
CA ASN A 259 -3.07 11.58 16.32
C ASN A 259 -3.05 10.09 16.02
N ILE A 260 -3.58 9.70 14.85
CA ILE A 260 -3.63 8.31 14.41
C ILE A 260 -2.44 8.04 13.48
N LEU A 261 -1.65 7.02 13.78
CA LEU A 261 -0.57 6.55 12.92
C LEU A 261 -1.02 5.33 12.11
N VAL A 262 -0.69 5.32 10.82
CA VAL A 262 -0.91 4.18 9.92
C VAL A 262 0.40 3.78 9.26
N VAL A 263 0.46 2.53 8.80
CA VAL A 263 1.59 1.93 8.07
C VAL A 263 1.13 1.34 6.73
N CYS A 264 0.00 1.82 6.21
CA CYS A 264 -0.63 1.29 5.01
C CYS A 264 -1.31 2.43 4.25
N PRO A 265 -1.00 2.64 2.96
CA PRO A 265 -1.59 3.71 2.18
C PRO A 265 -3.11 3.55 2.00
N MET A 266 -3.62 2.31 1.92
CA MET A 266 -5.07 2.06 1.89
C MET A 266 -5.76 2.39 3.21
N CYS A 267 -5.10 2.10 4.34
CA CYS A 267 -5.63 2.49 5.65
C CYS A 267 -5.65 4.02 5.79
N TYR A 268 -4.58 4.71 5.37
CA TYR A 268 -4.56 6.17 5.31
C TYR A 268 -5.72 6.72 4.49
N ALA A 269 -5.83 6.31 3.22
CA ALA A 269 -6.81 6.84 2.28
C ALA A 269 -8.26 6.60 2.74
N ASN A 270 -8.49 5.53 3.51
CA ASN A 270 -9.81 5.19 3.99
C ASN A 270 -10.19 5.92 5.28
N LEU A 271 -9.29 5.96 6.27
CA LEU A 271 -9.57 6.55 7.57
C LEU A 271 -9.52 8.09 7.52
N SER A 272 -8.71 8.68 6.64
CA SER A 272 -8.52 10.15 6.56
C SER A 272 -9.77 10.92 6.15
N LYS A 273 -10.79 10.22 5.67
CA LYS A 273 -12.12 10.80 5.37
C LYS A 273 -12.91 11.17 6.61
N TYR A 274 -12.61 10.57 7.75
CA TYR A 274 -13.33 10.77 9.01
C TYR A 274 -12.47 11.43 10.08
N HIS A 275 -11.18 11.63 9.80
CA HIS A 275 -10.26 12.28 10.73
C HIS A 275 -9.09 12.93 10.00
N ASN A 276 -8.74 14.16 10.40
CA ASN A 276 -7.72 14.95 9.71
C ASN A 276 -6.29 14.67 10.20
N LYS A 277 -6.13 14.18 11.44
CA LYS A 277 -4.82 13.91 12.04
C LYS A 277 -4.45 12.44 11.91
N ILE A 278 -4.28 12.02 10.66
CA ILE A 278 -3.77 10.70 10.31
C ILE A 278 -2.41 10.87 9.65
N TYR A 279 -1.44 10.11 10.10
CA TYR A 279 -0.06 10.19 9.66
C TYR A 279 0.44 8.83 9.21
N ASP A 280 1.22 8.80 8.13
CA ASP A 280 2.00 7.61 7.80
C ASP A 280 3.27 7.57 8.66
N LEU A 281 3.75 6.39 9.03
CA LEU A 281 5.02 6.24 9.75
C LEU A 281 6.16 7.02 9.08
N ALA A 282 6.28 6.96 7.75
CA ALA A 282 7.33 7.65 7.03
C ALA A 282 7.19 9.19 7.06
N GLU A 283 6.06 9.74 7.49
CA GLU A 283 5.92 11.19 7.69
C GLU A 283 6.46 11.67 9.03
N VAL A 284 6.45 10.79 10.04
CA VAL A 284 6.76 11.17 11.43
C VAL A 284 8.17 10.79 11.86
N VAL A 285 8.88 9.99 11.05
CA VAL A 285 10.29 9.64 11.30
C VAL A 285 11.23 10.08 10.17
N GLU A 286 12.52 10.26 10.48
CA GLU A 286 13.64 10.50 9.53
C GLU A 286 14.94 9.81 9.90
#